data_AF-A0A661HXQ6-F1
#
_entry.id   AF-A0A661HXQ6-F1
#
_cell.length_a   1.000
_cell.length_b   1.000
_cell.length_c   1.000
_cell.angle_alpha   90.00
_cell.angle_beta   90.00
_cell.angle_gamma   90.00
#
_symmetry.space_group_name_H-M   'P 1'
#
loop_
_entity.id
_entity.type
_entity.pdbx_description
1 polymer ?
#
loop_
_entity_poly.entity_id
_entity_poly.type
_entity_poly.pdbx_seq_one_letter_code
_entity_poly.pdbx_strand_id
1 'polypeptide(L)'
;MNKVYISKQKIFNNKNEIYAYELIFKDASNKTTSFSNNVKGTSQLIMSSITSIELDKLLGRKALAFINVDEITLTKDILDVLDKDRFILNI
;
A
#
# COMPACT_ATOMS: atom_id res chain seq x y z
N MET A 1 -1.27 15.48 15.18
CA MET A 1 -1.78 14.29 14.46
C MET A 1 -1.11 14.25 13.10
N ASN A 2 -0.26 13.26 12.84
CA ASN A 2 0.31 13.05 11.50
C ASN A 2 -0.79 12.44 10.61
N LYS A 3 -1.25 13.21 9.63
CA LYS A 3 -2.17 12.72 8.59
C LYS A 3 -1.34 12.06 7.50
N VAL A 4 -1.80 10.91 7.04
CA VAL A 4 -1.29 10.27 5.82
C VAL A 4 -2.45 10.10 4.87
N TYR A 5 -2.16 10.40 3.61
CA TYR A 5 -3.10 10.30 2.53
C TYR A 5 -2.73 9.09 1.68
N ILE A 6 -3.76 8.33 1.28
CA ILE A 6 -3.60 7.16 0.43
C ILE A 6 -4.28 7.47 -0.88
N SER A 7 -3.53 7.33 -1.96
CA SER A 7 -4.05 7.36 -3.31
C SER A 7 -3.84 6.00 -3.96
N LYS A 8 -4.63 5.71 -5.00
CA LYS A 8 -4.50 4.48 -5.78
C LYS A 8 -4.35 4.81 -7.26
N GLN A 9 -3.44 4.14 -7.94
CA GLN A 9 -3.24 4.23 -9.37
C GLN A 9 -3.66 2.91 -10.03
N LYS A 10 -4.44 2.97 -11.11
CA LYS A 10 -4.85 1.77 -11.85
C LYS A 10 -3.67 1.20 -12.64
N ILE A 11 -3.49 -0.11 -12.56
CA ILE A 11 -2.60 -0.88 -13.43
C ILE A 11 -3.49 -1.68 -14.38
N PHE A 12 -3.28 -1.52 -15.68
CA PHE A 12 -4.05 -2.20 -16.71
C PHE A 12 -3.30 -3.42 -17.25
N ASN A 13 -4.03 -4.48 -17.61
CA ASN A 13 -3.45 -5.58 -18.39
C ASN A 13 -3.35 -5.21 -19.89
N ASN A 14 -2.82 -6.12 -20.70
CA ASN A 14 -2.73 -5.97 -22.16
C ASN A 14 -4.08 -5.91 -22.90
N LYS A 15 -5.20 -6.09 -22.20
CA LYS A 15 -6.57 -5.95 -22.72
C LYS A 15 -7.24 -4.63 -22.27
N ASN A 16 -6.49 -3.72 -21.65
CA ASN A 16 -6.99 -2.46 -21.05
C ASN A 16 -8.01 -2.67 -19.92
N GLU A 17 -8.02 -3.83 -19.29
CA GLU A 17 -8.84 -4.10 -18.11
C GLU A 17 -8.02 -3.78 -16.85
N ILE A 18 -8.71 -3.34 -15.78
CA ILE A 18 -8.03 -3.10 -14.51
C ILE A 18 -7.54 -4.43 -13.96
N TYR A 19 -6.22 -4.59 -13.89
CA TYR A 19 -5.56 -5.76 -13.35
C TYR A 19 -5.30 -5.62 -11.85
N ALA A 20 -4.79 -4.46 -11.45
CA ALA A 20 -4.39 -4.19 -10.08
C ALA A 20 -4.43 -2.69 -9.79
N TYR A 21 -4.10 -2.33 -8.55
CA TYR A 21 -3.86 -0.95 -8.15
C TYR A 21 -2.52 -0.82 -7.45
N GLU A 22 -1.79 0.26 -7.74
CA GLU A 22 -0.65 0.68 -6.93
C GLU A 22 -1.14 1.64 -5.84
N LEU A 23 -0.82 1.33 -4.58
CA LEU A 23 -1.10 2.20 -3.45
C LEU A 23 0.06 3.16 -3.24
N ILE A 24 -0.26 4.45 -3.27
CA ILE A 24 0.70 5.54 -3.13
C ILE A 24 0.39 6.29 -1.85
N PHE A 25 1.34 6.24 -0.92
CA PHE A 25 1.27 6.91 0.37
C PHE A 25 1.88 8.30 0.28
N LYS A 26 1.20 9.29 0.88
CA LYS A 26 1.65 10.67 0.93
C LYS A 26 1.57 11.21 2.35
N ASP A 27 2.60 11.94 2.75
CA ASP A 27 2.60 12.63 4.04
C ASP A 27 1.70 13.88 4.01
N ALA A 28 1.64 14.59 5.14
CA ALA A 28 0.88 15.83 5.26
C ALA A 28 1.39 16.97 4.36
N SER A 29 2.63 16.86 3.84
CA SER A 29 3.20 17.78 2.85
C SER A 29 2.90 17.36 1.41
N ASN A 30 2.06 16.34 1.21
CA ASN A 30 1.68 15.76 -0.08
C ASN A 30 2.87 15.21 -0.88
N LYS A 31 3.98 14.90 -0.22
CA LYS A 31 5.13 14.25 -0.85
C LYS A 31 4.87 12.75 -0.92
N THR A 32 5.05 12.19 -2.12
CA THR A 32 5.07 10.74 -2.29
C THR A 32 6.24 10.17 -1.50
N THR A 33 5.95 9.15 -0.72
CA THR A 33 6.95 8.44 0.07
C THR A 33 6.83 6.96 -0.21
N SER A 34 7.95 6.32 -0.52
CA SER A 34 8.04 4.86 -0.47
C SER A 34 7.75 4.40 0.94
N PHE A 35 7.27 3.18 1.10
CA PHE A 35 7.12 2.60 2.42
C PHE A 35 8.51 2.54 3.06
N SER A 36 8.78 3.48 3.98
CA SER A 36 10.12 3.74 4.48
C SER A 36 10.16 4.11 5.95
N ASN A 37 11.34 3.93 6.52
CA ASN A 37 11.63 4.12 7.94
C ASN A 37 11.32 5.54 8.47
N ASN A 38 11.29 6.55 7.62
CA ASN A 38 10.96 7.93 8.01
C ASN A 38 9.45 8.12 8.28
N VAL A 39 8.63 7.17 7.82
CA VAL A 39 7.19 7.06 8.08
C VAL A 39 6.90 5.89 9.05
N LYS A 40 7.92 5.47 9.83
CA LYS A 40 7.93 4.28 10.73
C LYS A 40 6.62 4.03 11.47
N GLY A 41 6.09 5.05 12.12
CA GLY A 41 4.89 4.90 12.95
C GLY A 41 3.60 4.86 12.12
N THR A 42 3.54 5.61 11.03
CA THR A 42 2.28 5.87 10.35
C THR A 42 1.97 4.81 9.30
N SER A 43 2.94 4.33 8.54
CA SER A 43 2.66 3.30 7.52
C SER A 43 2.34 1.95 8.17
N GLN A 44 3.02 1.62 9.27
CA GLN A 44 2.74 0.44 10.09
C GLN A 44 1.36 0.53 10.75
N LEU A 45 1.03 1.69 11.34
CA LEU A 45 -0.32 1.95 11.87
C LEU A 45 -1.38 1.82 10.77
N ILE A 46 -1.14 2.41 9.59
CA ILE A 46 -2.07 2.35 8.46
C ILE A 46 -2.27 0.91 7.99
N MET A 47 -1.21 0.12 7.79
CA MET A 47 -1.36 -1.29 7.40
C MET A 47 -2.10 -2.10 8.45
N SER A 48 -1.80 -1.89 9.73
CA SER A 48 -2.56 -2.52 10.81
C SER A 48 -4.01 -2.03 10.92
N SER A 49 -4.30 -0.82 10.43
CA SER A 49 -5.62 -0.19 10.51
C SER A 49 -6.48 -0.45 9.29
N ILE A 50 -5.87 -0.67 8.11
CA ILE A 50 -6.60 -1.02 6.90
C ILE A 50 -7.06 -2.46 7.04
N THR A 51 -8.31 -2.60 7.45
CA THR A 51 -8.99 -3.89 7.50
C THR A 51 -9.21 -4.43 6.09
N SER A 52 -9.45 -5.74 5.98
CA SER A 52 -9.87 -6.38 4.72
C SER A 52 -11.10 -5.70 4.10
N ILE A 53 -12.00 -5.15 4.93
CA ILE A 53 -13.22 -4.44 4.51
C ILE A 53 -12.87 -3.09 3.85
N GLU A 54 -11.92 -2.35 4.39
CA GLU A 54 -11.49 -1.07 3.82
C GLU A 54 -10.68 -1.27 2.54
N LEU A 55 -9.85 -2.32 2.49
CA LEU A 55 -9.20 -2.79 1.26
C LEU A 55 -10.23 -3.16 0.19
N ASP A 56 -11.30 -3.86 0.55
CA ASP A 56 -12.37 -4.21 -0.37
C ASP A 56 -13.11 -2.98 -0.90
N LYS A 57 -13.36 -1.98 -0.06
CA LYS A 57 -13.95 -0.71 -0.49
C LYS A 57 -12.99 0.09 -1.38
N LEU A 58 -11.69 0.05 -1.08
CA LEU A 58 -10.67 0.83 -1.79
C LEU A 58 -10.31 0.20 -3.13
N LEU A 59 -10.14 -1.12 -3.20
CA LEU A 59 -9.61 -1.82 -4.38
C LEU A 59 -10.65 -2.71 -5.06
N GLY A 60 -11.66 -3.16 -4.33
CA GLY A 60 -12.56 -4.26 -4.73
C GLY A 60 -12.07 -5.60 -4.19
N ARG A 61 -13.01 -6.54 -3.98
CA ARG A 61 -12.78 -7.84 -3.30
C ARG A 61 -11.71 -8.75 -3.90
N LYS A 62 -11.33 -8.53 -5.17
CA LYS A 62 -10.39 -9.40 -5.91
C LYS A 62 -9.20 -8.66 -6.50
N ALA A 63 -9.08 -7.36 -6.25
CA ALA A 63 -8.02 -6.58 -6.84
C ALA A 63 -6.72 -6.72 -6.03
N LEU A 64 -5.61 -6.86 -6.75
CA LEU A 64 -4.26 -6.86 -6.20
C LEU A 64 -3.83 -5.42 -5.86
N ALA A 65 -3.02 -5.31 -4.80
CA ALA A 65 -2.48 -4.07 -4.28
C ALA A 65 -0.95 -4.08 -4.40
N PHE A 66 -0.39 -3.28 -5.29
CA PHE A 66 1.05 -3.05 -5.36
C PHE A 66 1.44 -1.98 -4.34
N ILE A 67 2.50 -2.24 -3.58
CA ILE A 67 3.09 -1.28 -2.64
C ILE A 67 4.58 -1.14 -2.90
N ASN A 68 5.08 0.10 -2.92
CA ASN A 68 6.52 0.37 -3.02
C ASN A 68 7.19 0.18 -1.66
N VAL A 69 8.18 -0.69 -1.59
CA VAL A 69 8.87 -1.07 -0.35
C VAL A 69 10.35 -0.71 -0.44
N ASP A 70 10.91 -0.09 0.60
CA ASP A 70 12.35 0.15 0.67
C ASP A 70 13.13 -1.06 1.23
N GLU A 71 14.45 -1.09 1.00
CA GLU A 71 15.36 -2.15 1.48
C GLU A 71 15.22 -2.42 2.99
N ILE A 72 15.03 -1.34 3.76
CA ILE A 72 14.91 -1.41 5.22
C ILE A 72 13.58 -2.07 5.63
N THR A 73 12.51 -1.92 4.85
CA THR A 73 11.21 -2.52 5.15
C THR A 73 11.16 -3.99 4.75
N LEU A 74 11.84 -4.37 3.66
CA LEU A 74 11.93 -5.78 3.23
C LEU A 74 12.47 -6.72 4.31
N THR A 75 13.28 -6.18 5.23
CA THR A 75 13.93 -6.95 6.31
C THR A 75 13.14 -6.94 7.62
N LYS A 76 11.90 -6.42 7.64
CA LYS A 76 11.09 -6.28 8.86
C LYS A 76 9.83 -7.13 8.82
N ASP A 77 9.44 -7.59 10.00
CA ASP A 77 8.20 -8.35 10.28
C ASP A 77 6.90 -7.57 9.97
N ILE A 78 7.00 -6.30 9.59
CA ILE A 78 5.84 -5.49 9.20
C ILE A 78 5.20 -5.97 7.89
N LEU A 79 5.89 -6.79 7.10
CA LEU A 79 5.31 -7.42 5.92
C LEU A 79 4.41 -8.60 6.29
N ASP A 80 4.59 -9.21 7.46
CA ASP A 80 3.84 -10.39 7.90
C ASP A 80 2.37 -10.10 8.21
N VAL A 81 2.02 -8.83 8.45
CA VAL A 81 0.62 -8.41 8.65
C VAL A 81 -0.14 -8.19 7.35
N LEU A 82 0.54 -8.22 6.20
CA LEU A 82 -0.10 -8.05 4.90
C LEU A 82 -0.83 -9.32 4.47
N ASP A 83 -1.98 -9.13 3.83
CA ASP A 83 -2.67 -10.22 3.16
C ASP A 83 -1.85 -10.68 1.95
N LYS A 84 -1.12 -11.80 2.12
CA LYS A 84 -0.25 -12.41 1.12
C LYS A 84 -0.93 -12.72 -0.21
N ASP A 85 -2.26 -12.85 -0.22
CA ASP A 85 -3.02 -13.18 -1.43
C ASP A 85 -3.43 -11.92 -2.21
N ARG A 86 -3.19 -10.72 -1.64
CA ARG A 86 -3.62 -9.45 -2.20
C ARG A 86 -2.50 -8.45 -2.40
N PHE A 87 -1.47 -8.46 -1.55
CA PHE A 87 -0.37 -7.50 -1.63
C PHE A 87 0.79 -8.03 -2.47
N ILE A 88 1.24 -7.20 -3.41
CA ILE A 88 2.42 -7.43 -4.24
C ILE A 88 3.46 -6.37 -3.88
N LEU A 89 4.67 -6.80 -3.54
CA LEU A 89 5.75 -5.88 -3.19
C LEU A 89 6.44 -5.41 -4.48
N ASN A 90 6.56 -4.10 -4.66
CA ASN A 90 7.38 -3.47 -5.68
C ASN A 90 8.67 -2.96 -5.03
N ILE A 91 9.81 -3.38 -5.57
CA ILE A 91 11.15 -3.21 -4.99
C ILE A 91 12.02 -2.44 -5.98
#